data_AF-A0A352YUR5-F1
#
_entry.id   AF-A0A352YUR5-F1
#
_cell.length_a   1.000
_cell.length_b   1.000
_cell.length_c   1.000
_cell.angle_alpha   90.00
_cell.angle_beta   90.00
_cell.angle_gamma   90.00
#
_symmetry.space_group_name_H-M   'P 1'
#
loop_
_entity.id
_entity.type
_entity.pdbx_description
1 polymer ?
#
loop_
_entity_poly.entity_id
_entity_poly.type
_entity_poly.pdbx_seq_one_letter_code
_entity_poly.pdbx_strand_id
1 'polypeptide(L)' 'TIYLPESGHRTSSLLHIGNIALKLNRKIIWDPLNERFINDPEADKLRKKEMRKKWSYSKICPGYEY' A
#
# COMPACT_ATOMS: atom_id res chain seq x y z
N THR A 1 18.56 21.71 0.67
CA THR A 1 18.84 20.28 0.92
C THR A 1 17.87 19.44 0.13
N ILE A 2 18.35 18.73 -0.88
CA ILE A 2 17.53 17.79 -1.64
C ILE A 2 17.25 16.56 -0.76
N TYR A 3 15.98 16.20 -0.58
CA TYR A 3 15.61 14.99 0.14
C TYR A 3 15.89 13.77 -0.75
N LEU A 4 16.46 12.70 -0.19
CA LEU A 4 16.67 11.48 -0.96
C LEU A 4 15.32 10.84 -1.31
N PRO A 5 15.16 10.29 -2.53
CA PRO A 5 13.92 9.67 -2.98
C PRO A 5 13.47 8.54 -2.06
N GLU A 6 14.41 7.75 -1.51
CA GLU A 6 14.11 6.71 -0.53
C GLU A 6 13.47 7.26 0.75
N SER A 7 13.95 8.39 1.26
CA SER A 7 13.40 9.02 2.46
C SER A 7 11.96 9.49 2.21
N GLY A 8 11.69 10.05 1.03
CA GLY A 8 10.34 10.43 0.61
C GLY A 8 9.41 9.22 0.47
N HIS A 9 9.90 8.13 -0.11
CA HIS A 9 9.16 6.88 -0.25
C HIS A 9 8.78 6.31 1.13
N ARG A 10 9.76 6.15 2.04
CA ARG A 10 9.51 5.61 3.39
C ARG A 10 8.53 6.47 4.19
N THR A 11 8.65 7.79 4.11
CA THR A 11 7.73 8.72 4.78
C THR A 11 6.31 8.58 4.25
N SER A 12 6.16 8.47 2.93
CA SER A 12 4.86 8.26 2.30
C SER A 12 4.24 6.93 2.73
N SER A 13 4.99 5.83 2.75
CA SER A 13 4.48 4.53 3.21
C SER A 13 3.98 4.59 4.65
N LEU A 14 4.72 5.25 5.56
CA LEU A 14 4.30 5.45 6.96
C LEU A 14 2.98 6.22 7.11
N LEU A 15 2.77 7.28 6.31
CA LEU A 15 1.52 8.05 6.33
C LEU A 15 0.31 7.19 5.94
N HIS A 16 0.45 6.33 4.92
CA HIS A 16 -0.62 5.42 4.51
C HIS A 16 -0.91 4.36 5.56
N ILE A 17 0.12 3.81 6.20
CA ILE A 17 -0.01 2.86 7.32
C ILE A 17 -0.79 3.48 8.48
N GLY A 18 -0.49 4.73 8.84
CA GLY A 18 -1.23 5.47 9.86
C GLY A 18 -2.72 5.59 9.52
N ASN A 19 -3.05 5.93 8.27
CA ASN A 19 -4.44 5.98 7.82
C ASN A 19 -5.15 4.62 7.89
N ILE A 20 -4.44 3.53 7.58
CA ILE A 20 -4.99 2.17 7.68
C ILE A 20 -5.23 1.80 9.15
N ALA A 21 -4.31 2.13 10.05
CA ALA A 21 -4.47 1.90 11.48
C ALA A 21 -5.67 2.66 12.06
N LEU A 22 -5.84 3.93 11.68
CA LEU A 22 -6.99 4.74 12.05
C LEU A 22 -8.30 4.16 11.52
N LYS A 23 -8.32 3.71 10.26
CA LYS A 23 -9.51 3.13 9.64
C LYS A 23 -9.94 1.81 10.32
N LEU A 24 -8.99 0.98 10.72
CA LEU A 24 -9.25 -0.27 11.43
C LEU A 24 -9.41 -0.09 12.94
N ASN A 25 -9.17 1.12 13.45
CA ASN A 25 -9.22 1.51 14.85
C ASN A 25 -8.45 0.55 15.78
N ARG A 26 -7.29 0.05 15.34
CA ARG A 26 -6.45 -0.90 16.08
C ARG A 26 -4.98 -0.74 15.77
N LYS A 27 -4.13 -1.26 16.65
CA LYS A 27 -2.68 -1.31 16.40
C LYS A 27 -2.39 -2.39 15.36
N ILE A 28 -1.63 -2.02 14.33
CA ILE A 28 -1.17 -2.92 13.27
C ILE A 28 0.35 -2.98 13.27
N ILE A 29 0.91 -4.12 12.88
CA ILE A 29 2.35 -4.32 12.80
C ILE A 29 2.75 -4.30 11.32
N TRP A 30 3.66 -3.38 10.98
CA TRP A 30 4.16 -3.20 9.62
C TRP A 30 5.58 -3.73 9.49
N ASP A 31 5.83 -4.52 8.44
CA ASP A 31 7.17 -4.95 8.05
C ASP A 31 7.71 -4.02 6.94
N PRO A 32 8.74 -3.20 7.21
CA PRO A 32 9.28 -2.25 6.24
C PRO A 32 10.12 -2.91 5.14
N LEU A 33 10.54 -4.16 5.32
CA LEU A 33 11.37 -4.89 4.34
C LEU A 33 10.51 -5.50 3.23
N ASN A 34 9.38 -6.11 3.58
CA ASN A 34 8.45 -6.75 2.65
C ASN A 34 7.24 -5.86 2.31
N GLU A 35 7.16 -4.68 2.92
CA GLU A 35 6.07 -3.72 2.77
C GLU A 35 4.68 -4.35 2.97
N ARG A 36 4.55 -5.15 4.04
CA ARG A 36 3.35 -5.94 4.36
C ARG A 36 2.96 -5.82 5.83
N PHE A 37 1.68 -6.08 6.10
CA PHE A 37 1.18 -6.18 7.47
C PHE A 37 1.36 -7.60 8.00
N ILE A 38 1.98 -7.73 9.16
CA ILE A 38 2.24 -9.03 9.79
C ILE A 38 0.95 -9.53 10.43
N ASN A 39 0.51 -10.73 10.04
CA ASN A 39 -0.66 -11.41 10.61
C ASN A 39 -2.00 -10.65 10.46
N ASP A 40 -2.08 -9.70 9.53
CA ASP A 40 -3.22 -8.80 9.35
C ASP A 40 -3.72 -8.74 7.89
N PRO A 41 -4.45 -9.77 7.42
CA PRO A 41 -4.92 -9.84 6.03
C PRO A 41 -5.91 -8.73 5.67
N GLU A 42 -6.67 -8.23 6.64
CA GLU A 42 -7.60 -7.12 6.44
C GLU A 42 -6.86 -5.80 6.17
N ALA A 43 -5.75 -5.56 6.87
CA ALA A 43 -4.89 -4.39 6.64
C ALA A 43 -4.14 -4.52 5.31
N ASP A 44 -3.66 -5.72 4.97
CA ASP A 44 -2.99 -5.98 3.69
C ASP A 44 -3.92 -5.74 2.49
N LYS A 45 -5.21 -6.09 2.62
CA LYS A 45 -6.22 -5.78 1.60
C LYS A 45 -6.38 -4.27 1.37
N LEU A 46 -6.18 -3.45 2.41
CA LEU A 46 -6.29 -1.99 2.30
C LEU A 46 -5.04 -1.34 1.69
N ARG A 47 -3.93 -2.07 1.55
CA ARG A 47 -2.70 -1.59 0.89
C ARG A 47 -2.93 -1.26 -0.58
N LYS A 48 -3.79 -2.02 -1.25
CA LYS A 48 -4.16 -1.78 -2.65
C LYS A 48 -5.64 -1.52 -2.78
N LYS A 49 -5.99 -0.48 -3.54
CA LYS A 49 -7.38 -0.26 -3.93
C LYS A 49 -7.70 -1.13 -5.13
N GLU A 50 -8.87 -1.76 -5.12
CA GLU A 50 -9.38 -2.44 -6.31
C GLU A 50 -9.47 -1.43 -7.47
N MET A 51 -8.81 -1.72 -8.57
CA MET A 51 -8.81 -0.86 -9.75
C MET A 51 -10.21 -0.78 -10.35
N ARG A 52 -10.64 0.43 -10.70
CA ARG A 52 -11.93 0.63 -11.38
C ARG A 52 -11.94 -0.12 -12.72
N LYS A 53 -13.05 -0.79 -13.06
CA LYS A 53 -13.22 -1.59 -14.30
C LYS A 53 -12.77 -0.88 -15.59
N LYS A 54 -12.96 0.43 -15.72
CA LYS A 54 -12.54 1.20 -16.91
C LYS A 54 -11.01 1.32 -17.02
N TRP A 55 -10.30 1.25 -15.90
CA TRP A 55 -8.86 1.47 -15.78
C TRP A 55 -8.12 0.22 -15.29
N SER A 56 -8.72 -0.96 -15.41
CA SER A 56 -8.09 -2.22 -15.04
C SER A 56 -6.93 -2.52 -15.99
N TYR A 57 -5.81 -3.01 -15.44
CA TYR A 57 -4.60 -3.34 -16.21
C TYR A 57 -4.87 -4.24 -17.42
N SER A 58 -5.70 -5.26 -17.26
CA SER A 58 -6.13 -6.16 -18.34
C SER A 58 -6.75 -5.43 -19.54
N LYS A 59 -7.43 -4.30 -19.32
CA LYS A 59 -8.11 -3.55 -20.39
C LYS A 59 -7.21 -2.51 -21.06
N ILE A 60 -6.21 -2.00 -20.34
CA ILE A 60 -5.26 -1.01 -20.86
C ILE A 60 -4.08 -1.70 -21.56
N CYS A 61 -3.60 -2.79 -20.97
CA CYS A 61 -2.46 -3.56 -21.45
C CYS A 61 -2.84 -5.06 -21.48
N PRO A 62 -3.38 -5.55 -22.60
CA PRO A 62 -3.75 -6.96 -22.72
C PRO A 62 -2.48 -7.83 -22.68
N GLY A 63 -2.36 -8.70 -21.66
CA GLY A 63 -1.24 -9.64 -21.49
C GLY A 63 -0.34 -9.41 -20.27
N TYR A 64 -0.58 -8.37 -19.46
CA TYR A 64 0.10 -8.19 -18.18
C TYR A 64 -0.76 -8.74 -17.05
N GLU A 65 -0.35 -9.88 -16.49
CA GLU A 65 -0.95 -10.45 -15.28
C GLU A 65 -0.18 -9.91 -14.06
N TYR A 66 -0.90 -9.49 -13.03
CA TYR A 66 -0.34 -8.86 -11.83
C TYR A 66 -0.07 -9.89 -10.73
#